data_AF-A0A3N0ARN5-F1
#
_entry.id   AF-A0A3N0ARN5-F1
#
_cell.length_a   1.000
_cell.length_b   1.000
_cell.length_c   1.000
_cell.angle_alpha   90.00
_cell.angle_beta   90.00
_cell.angle_gamma   90.00
#
_symmetry.space_group_name_H-M   'P 1'
#
loop_
_entity.id
_entity.type
_entity.pdbx_description
1 polymer ?
#
loop_
_entity_poly.entity_id
_entity_poly.type
_entity_poly.pdbx_seq_one_letter_code
_entity_poly.pdbx_strand_id
1 'polypeptide(L)'
;MDDMAFTDALTGHVIAVSADGGAARVVEKRSVEDAPSVFFPGCSMVNYAPALVSVMADYLAGAGIAQGVSLLCCGKILDFEEGGAARRDTVDEKMREAFARAGVHRIVAACPNCSAALRRAFAAPGAPAIEVVPLSRALADAGCRIEEGAIARTLAAKGLTCDGGALLWVHDSCPDRGAYGFGSGMRELLPAAALIEENLKPASRCCGSTARAAGRFEAALSQGARRADEAASCGADALVCGCMSCAASLTMAQETLPVVHYLEFLCEYPMDWRALARPMALRFLLEGRAAPEGEGGRGFIDLARDAEAGR
;
A
#
# COMPACT_ATOMS: atom_id res chain seq x y z
N MET A 1 -11.07 11.24 -18.45
CA MET A 1 -11.09 10.47 -17.20
C MET A 1 -10.63 11.47 -16.17
N ASP A 2 -11.52 11.86 -15.28
CA ASP A 2 -11.32 13.05 -14.45
C ASP A 2 -10.31 12.76 -13.34
N ASP A 3 -9.50 13.76 -13.00
CA ASP A 3 -8.58 13.69 -11.86
C ASP A 3 -9.35 13.44 -10.56
N MET A 4 -8.76 12.67 -9.66
CA MET A 4 -9.28 12.45 -8.32
C MET A 4 -8.61 13.40 -7.34
N ALA A 5 -9.39 14.17 -6.58
CA ALA A 5 -8.87 15.14 -5.61
C ALA A 5 -8.90 14.57 -4.19
N PHE A 6 -7.75 14.62 -3.51
CA PHE A 6 -7.61 14.20 -2.12
C PHE A 6 -7.13 15.37 -1.26
N THR A 7 -7.79 15.64 -0.14
CA THR A 7 -7.28 16.58 0.86
C THR A 7 -6.39 15.81 1.82
N ASP A 8 -5.08 16.06 1.77
CA ASP A 8 -4.12 15.44 2.67
C ASP A 8 -4.26 16.04 4.08
N ALA A 9 -4.71 15.23 5.04
CA ALA A 9 -5.04 15.66 6.39
C ALA A 9 -3.82 16.18 7.19
N LEU A 10 -2.59 15.79 6.81
CA LEU A 10 -1.39 16.17 7.53
C LEU A 10 -0.81 17.50 7.04
N THR A 11 -1.06 17.86 5.78
CA THR A 11 -0.49 19.06 5.15
C THR A 11 -1.52 20.12 4.75
N GLY A 12 -2.80 19.74 4.65
CA GLY A 12 -3.87 20.60 4.14
C GLY A 12 -3.87 20.78 2.62
N HIS A 13 -2.94 20.15 1.89
CA HIS A 13 -2.92 20.23 0.43
C HIS A 13 -4.05 19.42 -0.18
N VAL A 14 -4.75 20.02 -1.13
CA VAL A 14 -5.64 19.30 -2.04
C VAL A 14 -4.80 18.87 -3.23
N ILE A 15 -4.68 17.56 -3.42
CA ILE A 15 -3.83 16.93 -4.42
C ILE A 15 -4.75 16.29 -5.46
N ALA A 16 -4.72 16.80 -6.68
CA ALA A 16 -5.35 16.13 -7.83
C ALA A 16 -4.40 15.06 -8.36
N VAL A 17 -4.85 13.82 -8.42
CA VAL A 17 -4.12 12.66 -8.93
C VAL A 17 -4.83 12.17 -10.19
N SER A 18 -4.08 11.95 -11.28
CA SER A 18 -4.64 11.42 -12.52
C SER A 18 -5.24 10.03 -12.27
N ALA A 19 -6.30 9.68 -13.01
CA ALA A 19 -6.99 8.40 -12.82
C ALA A 19 -6.07 7.17 -12.99
N ASP A 20 -5.01 7.29 -13.77
CA ASP A 20 -4.00 6.23 -13.95
C ASP A 20 -2.92 6.21 -12.85
N GLY A 21 -2.90 7.18 -11.94
CA GLY A 21 -1.91 7.32 -10.87
C GLY A 21 -0.51 7.72 -11.36
N GLY A 22 -0.39 8.21 -12.60
CA GLY A 22 0.88 8.58 -13.22
C GLY A 22 1.32 10.02 -12.97
N ALA A 23 0.37 10.92 -12.65
CA ALA A 23 0.63 12.34 -12.43
C ALA A 23 -0.16 12.86 -11.23
N ALA A 24 0.36 13.89 -10.58
CA ALA A 24 -0.36 14.62 -9.55
C ALA A 24 0.08 16.09 -9.50
N ARG A 25 -0.80 16.95 -9.00
CA ARG A 25 -0.54 18.38 -8.76
C ARG A 25 -1.28 18.86 -7.53
N VAL A 26 -0.67 19.79 -6.80
CA VAL A 26 -1.37 20.54 -5.76
C VAL A 26 -2.29 21.56 -6.43
N VAL A 27 -3.56 21.59 -6.02
CA VAL A 27 -4.57 22.47 -6.63
C VAL A 27 -5.06 23.55 -5.69
N GLU A 28 -4.96 23.29 -4.39
CA GLU A 28 -5.44 24.18 -3.33
C GLU A 28 -4.67 23.85 -2.04
N LYS A 29 -4.59 24.81 -1.13
CA LYS A 29 -4.13 24.59 0.24
C LYS A 29 -5.19 25.07 1.22
N ARG A 30 -5.63 24.16 2.08
CA ARG A 30 -6.60 24.38 3.16
C ARG A 30 -5.89 24.43 4.50
N SER A 31 -6.61 24.88 5.53
CA SER A 31 -6.17 24.71 6.91
C SER A 31 -6.08 23.23 7.26
N VAL A 32 -5.09 22.86 8.06
CA VAL A 32 -5.04 21.53 8.68
C VAL A 32 -6.08 21.51 9.79
N GLU A 33 -7.00 20.55 9.70
CA GLU A 33 -8.01 20.28 10.72
C GLU A 33 -7.59 19.08 11.60
N ASP A 34 -8.24 18.91 12.74
CA ASP A 34 -7.98 17.79 13.64
C ASP A 34 -8.46 16.47 13.00
N ALA A 35 -7.58 15.49 12.93
CA ALA A 35 -7.85 14.18 12.33
C ALA A 35 -7.41 13.05 13.29
N PRO A 36 -8.17 12.76 14.35
CA PRO A 36 -7.89 11.72 15.35
C PRO A 36 -7.38 10.40 14.77
N SER A 37 -7.96 9.96 13.65
CA SER A 37 -7.48 8.83 12.86
C SER A 37 -7.37 9.15 11.38
N VAL A 38 -6.27 8.69 10.75
CA VAL A 38 -6.01 8.88 9.32
C VAL A 38 -5.81 7.57 8.58
N PHE A 39 -6.36 7.50 7.38
CA PHE A 39 -6.07 6.47 6.39
C PHE A 39 -4.76 6.78 5.66
N PHE A 40 -3.85 5.82 5.65
CA PHE A 40 -2.54 5.94 5.01
C PHE A 40 -2.43 4.89 3.87
N PRO A 41 -2.87 5.22 2.64
CA PRO A 41 -2.83 4.31 1.49
C PRO A 41 -1.40 3.92 1.08
N GLY A 42 -0.44 4.82 1.31
CA GLY A 42 0.93 4.68 0.84
C GLY A 42 1.07 4.87 -0.67
N CYS A 43 2.30 5.16 -1.11
CA CYS A 43 2.55 5.57 -2.50
C CYS A 43 2.17 4.51 -3.54
N SER A 44 2.35 3.21 -3.28
CA SER A 44 2.01 2.17 -4.27
C SER A 44 0.52 2.13 -4.59
N MET A 45 -0.35 2.31 -3.59
CA MET A 45 -1.79 2.32 -3.84
C MET A 45 -2.21 3.56 -4.62
N VAL A 46 -1.63 4.72 -4.30
CA VAL A 46 -1.84 5.96 -5.08
C VAL A 46 -1.39 5.80 -6.55
N ASN A 47 -0.27 5.12 -6.81
CA ASN A 47 0.25 4.98 -8.17
C ASN A 47 -0.49 3.91 -9.00
N TYR A 48 -1.00 2.85 -8.37
CA TYR A 48 -1.59 1.73 -9.09
C TYR A 48 -3.12 1.71 -9.08
N ALA A 49 -3.75 2.32 -8.07
CA ALA A 49 -5.20 2.33 -7.92
C ALA A 49 -5.70 3.57 -7.15
N PRO A 50 -5.60 4.80 -7.72
CA PRO A 50 -6.20 6.00 -7.14
C PRO A 50 -7.69 5.81 -6.80
N ALA A 51 -8.42 5.09 -7.66
CA ALA A 51 -9.82 4.74 -7.44
C ALA A 51 -10.05 4.03 -6.10
N LEU A 52 -9.23 3.02 -5.78
CA LEU A 52 -9.32 2.31 -4.50
C LEU A 52 -8.94 3.21 -3.31
N VAL A 53 -8.08 4.22 -3.49
CA VAL A 53 -7.76 5.17 -2.42
C VAL A 53 -9.02 5.95 -2.04
N SER A 54 -9.79 6.44 -3.02
CA SER A 54 -11.05 7.15 -2.75
C SER A 54 -12.08 6.24 -2.13
N VAL A 55 -12.31 5.05 -2.70
CA VAL A 55 -13.29 4.09 -2.16
C VAL A 55 -12.98 3.74 -0.71
N MET A 56 -11.71 3.50 -0.37
CA MET A 56 -11.32 3.22 1.01
C MET A 56 -11.38 4.46 1.91
N ALA A 57 -11.00 5.64 1.44
CA ALA A 57 -11.14 6.86 2.22
C ALA A 57 -12.61 7.13 2.58
N ASP A 58 -13.51 7.03 1.60
CA ASP A 58 -14.95 7.25 1.79
C ASP A 58 -15.55 6.20 2.73
N TYR A 59 -15.22 4.92 2.54
CA TYR A 59 -15.69 3.84 3.40
C TYR A 59 -15.20 4.03 4.85
N LEU A 60 -13.91 4.27 5.06
CA LEU A 60 -13.33 4.42 6.39
C LEU A 60 -13.87 5.66 7.11
N ALA A 61 -14.14 6.74 6.38
CA ALA A 61 -14.80 7.92 6.92
C ALA A 61 -16.25 7.64 7.33
N GLY A 62 -17.03 7.02 6.43
CA GLY A 62 -18.43 6.66 6.70
C GLY A 62 -18.58 5.66 7.85
N ALA A 63 -17.63 4.75 8.01
CA ALA A 63 -17.59 3.79 9.11
C ALA A 63 -17.01 4.36 10.42
N GLY A 64 -16.56 5.63 10.43
CA GLY A 64 -15.94 6.26 11.60
C GLY A 64 -14.57 5.69 11.96
N ILE A 65 -13.92 4.95 11.06
CA ILE A 65 -12.63 4.29 11.29
C ILE A 65 -11.45 5.25 11.07
N ALA A 66 -11.54 6.13 10.08
CA ALA A 66 -10.56 7.18 9.81
C ALA A 66 -11.23 8.44 9.24
N GLN A 67 -10.93 9.61 9.80
CA GLN A 67 -11.58 10.88 9.44
C GLN A 67 -10.79 11.69 8.41
N GLY A 68 -9.53 11.33 8.16
CA GLY A 68 -8.68 11.94 7.14
C GLY A 68 -7.94 10.91 6.31
N VAL A 69 -7.35 11.36 5.21
CA VAL A 69 -6.42 10.57 4.38
C VAL A 69 -5.10 11.31 4.30
N SER A 70 -3.97 10.58 4.31
CA SER A 70 -2.68 11.17 3.97
C SER A 70 -2.00 10.42 2.83
N LEU A 71 -1.65 11.16 1.78
CA LEU A 71 -0.96 10.63 0.60
C LEU A 71 0.56 10.65 0.76
N LEU A 72 1.08 11.10 1.90
CA LEU A 72 2.51 11.16 2.15
C LEU A 72 3.19 9.80 1.96
N CYS A 73 4.44 9.85 1.53
CA CYS A 73 5.33 8.70 1.47
C CYS A 73 5.94 8.49 2.86
N CYS A 74 5.82 7.26 3.38
CA CYS A 74 6.42 6.85 4.65
C CYS A 74 7.97 6.81 4.67
N GLY A 75 8.64 7.20 3.58
CA GLY A 75 10.11 7.21 3.49
C GLY A 75 10.80 5.85 3.36
N LYS A 76 10.09 4.71 3.45
CA LYS A 76 10.71 3.35 3.43
C LYS A 76 11.67 3.09 2.28
N ILE A 77 11.42 3.70 1.12
CA ILE A 77 12.25 3.55 -0.08
C ILE A 77 13.64 4.20 0.07
N LEU A 78 13.76 5.24 0.91
CA LEU A 78 15.01 5.95 1.16
C LEU A 78 16.07 5.02 1.77
N ASP A 79 15.66 3.99 2.50
CA ASP A 79 16.57 2.99 3.07
C ASP A 79 17.40 2.25 1.98
N PHE A 80 17.04 2.38 0.70
CA PHE A 80 17.72 1.77 -0.44
C PHE A 80 18.42 2.78 -1.36
N GLU A 81 18.36 4.08 -1.03
CA GLU A 81 18.99 5.16 -1.79
C GLU A 81 20.33 5.55 -1.15
N GLU A 82 21.28 5.99 -1.98
CA GLU A 82 22.56 6.53 -1.50
C GLU A 82 22.32 7.78 -0.63
N GLY A 83 22.95 7.84 0.56
CA GLY A 83 22.69 8.90 1.55
C GLY A 83 21.28 8.88 2.16
N GLY A 84 20.48 7.86 1.86
CA GLY A 84 19.07 7.80 2.22
C GLY A 84 18.79 7.67 3.72
N ALA A 85 19.75 7.18 4.52
CA ALA A 85 19.59 7.10 5.98
C ALA A 85 19.41 8.48 6.63
N ALA A 86 20.23 9.47 6.27
CA ALA A 86 20.13 10.83 6.82
C ALA A 86 18.84 11.54 6.36
N ARG A 87 18.47 11.35 5.09
CA ARG A 87 17.17 11.80 4.56
C ARG A 87 16.02 11.13 5.32
N ARG A 88 16.15 9.84 5.63
CA ARG A 88 15.10 9.10 6.32
C ARG A 88 14.83 9.65 7.71
N ASP A 89 15.86 10.01 8.46
CA ASP A 89 15.68 10.58 9.81
C ASP A 89 15.00 11.96 9.76
N THR A 90 15.31 12.76 8.74
CA THR A 90 14.65 14.06 8.52
C THR A 90 13.18 13.89 8.09
N VAL A 91 12.89 12.94 7.20
CA VAL A 91 11.53 12.53 6.83
C VAL A 91 10.73 12.05 8.03
N ASP A 92 11.31 11.21 8.89
CA ASP A 92 10.64 10.69 10.08
C ASP A 92 10.35 11.82 11.09
N GLU A 93 11.25 12.80 11.27
CA GLU A 93 11.00 13.97 12.12
C GLU A 93 9.84 14.82 11.62
N LYS A 94 9.87 15.20 10.33
CA LYS A 94 8.79 15.98 9.71
C LYS A 94 7.45 15.24 9.73
N MET A 95 7.47 13.91 9.60
CA MET A 95 6.27 13.10 9.81
C MET A 95 5.78 13.27 11.25
N ARG A 96 6.61 13.06 12.27
CA ARG A 96 6.19 13.23 13.68
C ARG A 96 5.54 14.59 13.93
N GLU A 97 6.15 15.67 13.44
CA GLU A 97 5.61 17.03 13.55
C GLU A 97 4.25 17.17 12.85
N ALA A 98 4.09 16.61 11.66
CA ALA A 98 2.85 16.69 10.89
C ALA A 98 1.71 15.92 11.55
N PHE A 99 1.99 14.71 12.05
CA PHE A 99 1.02 13.90 12.79
C PHE A 99 0.61 14.56 14.12
N ALA A 100 1.56 15.13 14.86
CA ALA A 100 1.28 15.85 16.11
C ALA A 100 0.43 17.10 15.87
N ARG A 101 0.73 17.88 14.82
CA ARG A 101 -0.03 19.08 14.45
C ARG A 101 -1.48 18.77 14.08
N ALA A 102 -1.72 17.63 13.43
CA ALA A 102 -3.05 17.18 13.02
C ALA A 102 -3.81 16.36 14.11
N GLY A 103 -3.26 16.28 15.34
CA GLY A 103 -3.89 15.58 16.46
C GLY A 103 -4.11 14.08 16.28
N VAL A 104 -3.35 13.46 15.37
CA VAL A 104 -3.51 12.05 15.03
C VAL A 104 -2.99 11.17 16.17
N HIS A 105 -3.78 10.19 16.59
CA HIS A 105 -3.35 9.14 17.50
C HIS A 105 -3.57 7.72 16.95
N ARG A 106 -4.18 7.59 15.76
CA ARG A 106 -4.38 6.30 15.09
C ARG A 106 -4.17 6.37 13.58
N ILE A 107 -3.38 5.46 13.03
CA ILE A 107 -3.11 5.35 11.59
C ILE A 107 -3.63 4.01 11.07
N VAL A 108 -4.49 4.06 10.06
CA VAL A 108 -4.92 2.87 9.32
C VAL A 108 -4.08 2.75 8.06
N ALA A 109 -3.06 1.89 8.09
CA ALA A 109 -2.09 1.76 7.00
C ALA A 109 -2.52 0.67 6.00
N ALA A 110 -2.59 1.00 4.71
CA ALA A 110 -2.89 0.01 3.66
C ALA A 110 -1.69 -0.85 3.25
N CYS A 111 -0.47 -0.45 3.63
CA CYS A 111 0.75 -1.06 3.16
C CYS A 111 1.64 -1.53 4.33
N PRO A 112 2.09 -2.81 4.35
CA PRO A 112 3.00 -3.33 5.35
C PRO A 112 4.31 -2.53 5.47
N ASN A 113 4.86 -2.07 4.34
CA ASN A 113 6.06 -1.22 4.35
C ASN A 113 5.81 0.12 5.06
N CYS A 114 4.64 0.74 4.81
CA CYS A 114 4.25 1.97 5.50
C CYS A 114 4.04 1.71 6.99
N SER A 115 3.35 0.62 7.35
CA SER A 115 3.12 0.26 8.75
C SER A 115 4.45 0.07 9.51
N ALA A 116 5.42 -0.64 8.94
CA ALA A 116 6.74 -0.82 9.54
C ALA A 116 7.52 0.50 9.64
N ALA A 117 7.48 1.32 8.59
CA ALA A 117 8.15 2.62 8.55
C ALA A 117 7.59 3.62 9.57
N LEU A 118 6.26 3.70 9.70
CA LEU A 118 5.58 4.57 10.65
C LEU A 118 5.82 4.11 12.09
N ARG A 119 5.75 2.79 12.37
CA ARG A 119 6.10 2.26 13.70
C ARG A 119 7.53 2.58 14.10
N ARG A 120 8.49 2.53 13.17
CA ARG A 120 9.87 3.01 13.42
C ARG A 120 9.87 4.50 13.79
N ALA A 121 9.20 5.32 12.98
CA ALA A 121 9.19 6.77 13.18
C ALA A 121 8.62 7.17 14.56
N PHE A 122 7.61 6.45 15.06
CA PHE A 122 6.97 6.70 16.35
C PHE A 122 7.56 5.91 17.52
N ALA A 123 8.55 5.05 17.30
CA ALA A 123 9.31 4.39 18.37
C ALA A 123 10.44 5.29 18.93
N ALA A 124 10.70 6.45 18.31
CA ALA A 124 11.73 7.38 18.75
C ALA A 124 11.38 8.00 20.13
N PRO A 125 12.38 8.27 20.99
CA PRO A 125 12.14 8.93 22.27
C PRO A 125 11.42 10.27 22.09
N GLY A 126 10.36 10.51 22.86
CA GLY A 126 9.57 11.74 22.79
C GLY A 126 8.59 11.82 21.62
N ALA A 127 8.51 10.80 20.75
CA ALA A 127 7.49 10.73 19.72
C ALA A 127 6.09 10.58 20.31
N PRO A 128 5.04 11.11 19.66
CA PRO A 128 3.66 10.91 20.10
C PRO A 128 3.31 9.42 20.09
N ALA A 129 2.49 9.00 21.06
CA ALA A 129 1.93 7.66 21.09
C ALA A 129 0.86 7.55 20.00
N ILE A 130 1.21 6.88 18.90
CA ILE A 130 0.29 6.67 17.77
C ILE A 130 0.14 5.18 17.50
N GLU A 131 -1.10 4.71 17.49
CA GLU A 131 -1.43 3.35 17.08
C GLU A 131 -1.32 3.20 15.57
N VAL A 132 -0.62 2.16 15.09
CA VAL A 132 -0.55 1.84 13.65
C VAL A 132 -1.24 0.51 13.39
N VAL A 133 -2.43 0.58 12.79
CA VAL A 133 -3.34 -0.52 12.51
C VAL A 133 -3.28 -0.90 11.03
N PRO A 134 -3.03 -2.18 10.67
CA PRO A 134 -3.18 -2.67 9.31
C PRO A 134 -4.61 -2.50 8.78
N LEU A 135 -4.76 -2.04 7.54
CA LEU A 135 -6.08 -1.85 6.91
C LEU A 135 -6.89 -3.17 6.89
N SER A 136 -6.28 -4.30 6.56
CA SER A 136 -7.00 -5.58 6.55
C SER A 136 -7.54 -5.98 7.92
N ARG A 137 -6.81 -5.67 9.01
CA ARG A 137 -7.29 -5.87 10.38
C ARG A 137 -8.44 -4.92 10.69
N ALA A 138 -8.28 -3.62 10.40
CA ALA A 138 -9.33 -2.62 10.64
C ALA A 138 -10.63 -2.96 9.90
N LEU A 139 -10.54 -3.47 8.66
CA LEU A 139 -11.69 -3.93 7.89
C LEU A 139 -12.33 -5.19 8.50
N ALA A 140 -11.52 -6.16 8.92
CA ALA A 140 -12.02 -7.37 9.57
C ALA A 140 -12.75 -7.06 10.89
N ASP A 141 -12.18 -6.17 11.72
CA ASP A 141 -12.76 -5.67 12.97
C ASP A 141 -14.07 -4.92 12.74
N ALA A 142 -14.19 -4.22 11.61
CA ALA A 142 -15.42 -3.55 11.20
C ALA A 142 -16.49 -4.49 10.64
N GLY A 143 -16.22 -5.81 10.58
CA GLY A 143 -17.16 -6.82 10.10
C GLY A 143 -17.15 -7.03 8.58
N CYS A 144 -16.23 -6.42 7.84
CA CYS A 144 -16.10 -6.69 6.39
C CYS A 144 -15.76 -8.17 6.17
N ARG A 145 -16.33 -8.79 5.14
CA ARG A 145 -15.98 -10.14 4.68
C ARG A 145 -15.96 -10.16 3.16
N ILE A 146 -15.11 -11.01 2.60
CA ILE A 146 -14.99 -11.24 1.17
C ILE A 146 -15.83 -12.46 0.83
N GLU A 147 -16.85 -12.26 0.01
CA GLU A 147 -17.75 -13.33 -0.43
C GLU A 147 -17.09 -14.21 -1.52
N GLU A 148 -17.43 -15.51 -1.53
CA GLU A 148 -16.93 -16.46 -2.54
C GLU A 148 -17.26 -16.01 -3.97
N GLY A 149 -18.43 -15.39 -4.18
CA GLY A 149 -18.82 -14.83 -5.46
C GLY A 149 -17.93 -13.69 -5.93
N ALA A 150 -17.41 -12.85 -5.02
CA ALA A 150 -16.48 -11.78 -5.35
C ALA A 150 -15.11 -12.35 -5.75
N ILE A 151 -14.66 -13.40 -5.05
CA ILE A 151 -13.44 -14.16 -5.43
C ILE A 151 -13.57 -14.71 -6.85
N ALA A 152 -14.68 -15.42 -7.13
CA ALA A 152 -14.91 -16.04 -8.43
C ALA A 152 -14.95 -15.00 -9.56
N ARG A 153 -15.65 -13.87 -9.38
CA ARG A 153 -15.72 -12.80 -10.40
C ARG A 153 -14.36 -12.14 -10.66
N THR A 154 -13.60 -11.83 -9.60
CA THR A 154 -12.27 -11.23 -9.73
C THR A 154 -11.26 -12.18 -10.39
N LEU A 155 -11.30 -13.48 -10.07
CA LEU A 155 -10.43 -14.47 -10.72
C LEU A 155 -10.84 -14.73 -12.17
N ALA A 156 -12.14 -14.76 -12.49
CA ALA A 156 -12.63 -14.90 -13.86
C ALA A 156 -12.13 -13.74 -14.75
N ALA A 157 -12.14 -12.51 -14.21
CA ALA A 157 -11.57 -11.34 -14.89
C ALA A 157 -10.05 -11.44 -15.12
N LYS A 158 -9.36 -12.30 -14.37
CA LYS A 158 -7.94 -12.63 -14.52
C LYS A 158 -7.71 -13.93 -15.31
N GLY A 159 -8.74 -14.47 -15.94
CA GLY A 159 -8.65 -15.65 -16.81
C GLY A 159 -8.68 -17.00 -16.08
N LEU A 160 -9.11 -17.04 -14.81
CA LEU A 160 -9.21 -18.28 -14.04
C LEU A 160 -10.65 -18.52 -13.58
N THR A 161 -11.18 -19.71 -13.86
CA THR A 161 -12.45 -20.20 -13.32
C THR A 161 -12.20 -21.53 -12.63
N CYS A 162 -12.71 -21.69 -11.40
CA CYS A 162 -12.51 -22.88 -10.58
C CYS A 162 -13.86 -23.57 -10.35
N ASP A 163 -13.95 -24.85 -10.72
CA ASP A 163 -15.10 -25.69 -10.39
C ASP A 163 -15.00 -26.10 -8.90
N GLY A 164 -15.92 -25.61 -8.06
CA GLY A 164 -15.95 -25.94 -6.62
C GLY A 164 -15.28 -24.92 -5.69
N GLY A 165 -14.95 -23.72 -6.19
CA GLY A 165 -14.31 -22.66 -5.40
C GLY A 165 -12.79 -22.64 -5.58
N ALA A 166 -12.17 -21.48 -5.33
CA ALA A 166 -10.74 -21.29 -5.48
C ALA A 166 -9.99 -21.46 -4.15
N LEU A 167 -8.85 -22.14 -4.19
CA LEU A 167 -7.91 -22.23 -3.07
C LEU A 167 -6.90 -21.09 -3.12
N LEU A 168 -6.90 -20.28 -2.08
CA LEU A 168 -6.15 -19.05 -1.96
C LEU A 168 -4.97 -19.22 -1.03
N TRP A 169 -3.83 -18.73 -1.47
CA TRP A 169 -2.61 -18.71 -0.67
C TRP A 169 -2.24 -17.28 -0.30
N VAL A 170 -2.28 -16.99 0.99
CA VAL A 170 -1.98 -15.67 1.55
C VAL A 170 -0.47 -15.46 1.64
N HIS A 171 0.00 -14.45 0.93
CA HIS A 171 1.37 -13.98 0.99
C HIS A 171 1.55 -12.99 2.16
N ASP A 172 2.11 -13.49 3.26
CA ASP A 172 2.54 -12.64 4.37
C ASP A 172 3.75 -11.79 3.95
N SER A 173 3.55 -10.49 3.82
CA SER A 173 4.60 -9.56 3.39
C SER A 173 5.75 -9.51 4.39
N CYS A 174 6.99 -9.38 3.90
CA CYS A 174 8.16 -9.36 4.79
C CYS A 174 8.17 -8.28 5.89
N PRO A 175 7.61 -7.05 5.71
CA PRO A 175 7.56 -6.05 6.78
C PRO A 175 6.52 -6.35 7.87
N ASP A 176 5.58 -7.28 7.60
CA ASP A 176 4.56 -7.69 8.56
C ASP A 176 5.06 -8.75 9.56
N ARG A 177 6.31 -9.23 9.39
CA ARG A 177 6.91 -10.27 10.24
C ARG A 177 6.85 -9.88 11.72
N GLY A 178 6.40 -10.81 12.55
CA GLY A 178 6.32 -10.65 14.01
C GLY A 178 4.97 -10.13 14.48
N ALA A 179 4.44 -9.08 13.84
CA ALA A 179 3.11 -8.56 14.15
C ALA A 179 1.98 -9.32 13.43
N TYR A 180 2.22 -9.74 12.19
CA TYR A 180 1.31 -10.51 11.32
C TYR A 180 -0.11 -9.92 11.22
N GLY A 181 -0.24 -8.61 11.36
CA GLY A 181 -1.55 -7.96 11.41
C GLY A 181 -2.19 -7.84 10.03
N PHE A 182 -1.40 -7.73 8.97
CA PHE A 182 -1.94 -7.80 7.61
C PHE A 182 -2.37 -9.21 7.26
N GLY A 183 -1.48 -10.18 7.49
CA GLY A 183 -1.70 -11.59 7.19
C GLY A 183 -2.91 -12.20 7.91
N SER A 184 -3.04 -11.93 9.21
CA SER A 184 -4.20 -12.37 10.00
C SER A 184 -5.49 -11.68 9.57
N GLY A 185 -5.45 -10.36 9.36
CA GLY A 185 -6.61 -9.61 8.87
C GLY A 185 -7.10 -10.13 7.51
N MET A 186 -6.20 -10.44 6.58
CA MET A 186 -6.59 -11.03 5.29
C MET A 186 -7.23 -12.41 5.45
N ARG A 187 -6.68 -13.28 6.30
CA ARG A 187 -7.27 -14.60 6.55
C ARG A 187 -8.64 -14.52 7.22
N GLU A 188 -8.89 -13.48 8.03
CA GLU A 188 -10.22 -13.24 8.62
C GLU A 188 -11.23 -12.65 7.61
N LEU A 189 -10.75 -11.84 6.66
CA LEU A 189 -11.59 -11.31 5.58
C LEU A 189 -12.01 -12.40 4.58
N LEU A 190 -11.13 -13.38 4.31
CA LEU A 190 -11.36 -14.43 3.32
C LEU A 190 -12.21 -15.59 3.88
N PRO A 191 -13.01 -16.28 3.04
CA PRO A 191 -13.74 -17.47 3.46
C PRO A 191 -12.79 -18.58 3.90
N ALA A 192 -13.07 -19.22 5.04
CA ALA A 192 -12.24 -20.29 5.57
C ALA A 192 -12.10 -21.47 4.59
N ALA A 193 -13.16 -21.78 3.82
CA ALA A 193 -13.16 -22.84 2.81
C ALA A 193 -12.23 -22.55 1.62
N ALA A 194 -11.87 -21.28 1.40
CA ALA A 194 -10.96 -20.87 0.34
C ALA A 194 -9.50 -20.82 0.80
N LEU A 195 -9.18 -21.10 2.07
CA LEU A 195 -7.81 -20.99 2.59
C LEU A 195 -7.11 -22.34 2.64
N ILE A 196 -5.86 -22.38 2.19
CA ILE A 196 -4.99 -23.55 2.32
C ILE A 196 -4.55 -23.73 3.77
N GLU A 197 -4.75 -24.92 4.32
CA GLU A 197 -4.49 -25.25 5.73
C GLU A 197 -3.04 -24.99 6.14
N GLU A 198 -2.06 -25.45 5.35
CA GLU A 198 -0.63 -25.27 5.60
C GLU A 198 -0.21 -23.79 5.55
N ASN A 199 -1.00 -22.95 4.87
CA ASN A 199 -0.78 -21.52 4.76
C ASN A 199 -1.50 -20.72 5.86
N LEU A 200 -2.26 -21.34 6.77
CA LEU A 200 -2.87 -20.63 7.90
C LEU A 200 -1.83 -20.12 8.91
N LYS A 201 -0.71 -20.83 9.06
CA LYS A 201 0.40 -20.38 9.91
C LYS A 201 1.17 -19.26 9.21
N PRO A 202 1.27 -18.06 9.81
CA PRO A 202 1.95 -16.94 9.16
C PRO A 202 3.42 -17.23 8.88
N ALA A 203 3.87 -16.92 7.66
CA ALA A 203 5.25 -17.14 7.23
C ALA A 203 5.72 -16.04 6.28
N SER A 204 6.28 -14.96 6.85
CA SER A 204 6.75 -13.84 6.07
C SER A 204 8.01 -14.17 5.25
N ARG A 205 7.89 -14.19 3.91
CA ARG A 205 9.03 -14.32 2.98
C ARG A 205 9.05 -13.16 1.99
N CYS A 206 10.24 -12.84 1.48
CA CYS A 206 10.39 -11.76 0.51
C CYS A 206 9.72 -12.14 -0.83
N CYS A 207 9.01 -11.20 -1.44
CA CYS A 207 8.43 -11.32 -2.78
C CYS A 207 9.34 -10.77 -3.90
N GLY A 208 10.51 -10.24 -3.54
CA GLY A 208 11.45 -9.60 -4.46
C GLY A 208 11.26 -8.08 -4.63
N SER A 209 10.17 -7.48 -4.12
CA SER A 209 9.86 -6.05 -4.38
C SER A 209 10.95 -5.09 -3.92
N THR A 210 11.57 -5.34 -2.75
CA THR A 210 12.68 -4.52 -2.23
C THR A 210 13.97 -4.70 -3.02
N ALA A 211 14.28 -5.92 -3.46
CA ALA A 211 15.42 -6.19 -4.34
C ALA A 211 15.26 -5.45 -5.67
N ARG A 212 14.05 -5.46 -6.25
CA ARG A 212 13.71 -4.69 -7.46
C ARG A 212 13.86 -3.19 -7.25
N ALA A 213 13.37 -2.69 -6.11
CA ALA A 213 13.50 -1.27 -5.75
C ALA A 213 14.97 -0.84 -5.71
N ALA A 214 15.85 -1.69 -5.19
CA ALA A 214 17.30 -1.53 -5.12
C ALA A 214 18.04 -1.88 -6.44
N GLY A 215 17.35 -2.07 -7.56
CA GLY A 215 17.96 -2.35 -8.87
C GLY A 215 18.47 -3.79 -9.06
N ARG A 216 18.21 -4.70 -8.13
CA ARG A 216 18.61 -6.12 -8.19
C ARG A 216 17.51 -6.96 -8.85
N PHE A 217 17.28 -6.74 -10.14
CA PHE A 217 16.14 -7.30 -10.89
C PHE A 217 16.14 -8.84 -10.93
N GLU A 218 17.26 -9.47 -11.27
CA GLU A 218 17.35 -10.95 -11.33
C GLU A 218 17.05 -11.60 -9.97
N ALA A 219 17.62 -11.03 -8.90
CA ALA A 219 17.35 -11.50 -7.54
C ALA A 219 15.87 -11.32 -7.17
N ALA A 220 15.23 -10.23 -7.61
CA ALA A 220 13.81 -10.01 -7.40
C ALA A 220 12.94 -11.06 -8.12
N LEU A 221 13.26 -11.37 -9.38
CA LEU A 221 12.55 -12.38 -10.17
C LEU A 221 12.74 -13.78 -9.58
N SER A 222 13.99 -14.17 -9.29
CA SER A 222 14.30 -15.47 -8.69
C SER A 222 13.58 -15.67 -7.34
N GLN A 223 13.57 -14.63 -6.50
CA GLN A 223 12.89 -14.70 -5.20
C GLN A 223 11.37 -14.76 -5.33
N GLY A 224 10.79 -14.02 -6.27
CA GLY A 224 9.35 -14.06 -6.54
C GLY A 224 8.90 -15.41 -7.09
N ALA A 225 9.64 -15.97 -8.06
CA ALA A 225 9.36 -17.28 -8.67
C ALA A 225 9.32 -18.39 -7.60
N ARG A 226 10.34 -18.47 -6.74
CA ARG A 226 10.37 -19.44 -5.62
C ARG A 226 9.15 -19.34 -4.71
N ARG A 227 8.62 -18.13 -4.50
CA ARG A 227 7.44 -17.93 -3.65
C ARG A 227 6.16 -18.40 -4.34
N ALA A 228 6.07 -18.23 -5.66
CA ALA A 228 4.95 -18.75 -6.44
C ALA A 228 5.01 -20.28 -6.57
N ASP A 229 6.21 -20.86 -6.76
CA ASP A 229 6.39 -22.32 -6.78
C ASP A 229 5.97 -22.96 -5.44
N GLU A 230 6.26 -22.30 -4.32
CA GLU A 230 5.83 -22.75 -2.99
C GLU A 230 4.30 -22.71 -2.83
N ALA A 231 3.63 -21.69 -3.37
CA ALA A 231 2.17 -21.63 -3.34
C ALA A 231 1.55 -22.69 -4.26
N ALA A 232 2.09 -22.85 -5.48
CA ALA A 232 1.63 -23.84 -6.45
C ALA A 232 1.80 -25.27 -5.93
N SER A 233 2.91 -25.58 -5.24
CA SER A 233 3.11 -26.90 -4.64
C SER A 233 2.17 -27.23 -3.49
N CYS A 234 1.54 -26.22 -2.89
CA CYS A 234 0.45 -26.37 -1.93
C CYS A 234 -0.94 -26.47 -2.60
N GLY A 235 -1.02 -26.51 -3.93
CA GLY A 235 -2.30 -26.59 -4.66
C GLY A 235 -3.07 -25.26 -4.72
N ALA A 236 -2.39 -24.13 -4.61
CA ALA A 236 -3.03 -22.82 -4.73
C ALA A 236 -3.51 -22.55 -6.15
N ASP A 237 -4.70 -21.97 -6.26
CA ASP A 237 -5.26 -21.38 -7.48
C ASP A 237 -4.83 -19.93 -7.65
N ALA A 238 -4.63 -19.19 -6.55
CA ALA A 238 -4.21 -17.79 -6.59
C ALA A 238 -3.37 -17.36 -5.38
N LEU A 239 -2.51 -16.36 -5.61
CA LEU A 239 -1.72 -15.68 -4.58
C LEU A 239 -2.44 -14.42 -4.10
N VAL A 240 -2.68 -14.30 -2.80
CA VAL A 240 -3.36 -13.14 -2.19
C VAL A 240 -2.37 -12.29 -1.39
N CYS A 241 -2.24 -11.02 -1.75
CA CYS A 241 -1.27 -10.09 -1.18
C CYS A 241 -1.95 -8.96 -0.39
N GLY A 242 -1.33 -8.58 0.73
CA GLY A 242 -1.68 -7.38 1.52
C GLY A 242 -0.92 -6.12 1.13
N CYS A 243 -0.12 -6.19 0.05
CA CYS A 243 0.80 -5.13 -0.37
C CYS A 243 0.81 -5.04 -1.89
N MET A 244 0.47 -3.86 -2.43
CA MET A 244 0.47 -3.62 -3.89
C MET A 244 1.84 -3.88 -4.53
N SER A 245 2.93 -3.54 -3.83
CA SER A 245 4.29 -3.86 -4.31
C SER A 245 4.58 -5.36 -4.33
N CYS A 246 3.96 -6.15 -3.44
CA CYS A 246 4.10 -7.61 -3.49
C CYS A 246 3.30 -8.18 -4.66
N ALA A 247 2.09 -7.68 -4.91
CA ALA A 247 1.25 -8.12 -6.03
C ALA A 247 1.94 -7.86 -7.39
N ALA A 248 2.41 -6.62 -7.60
CA ALA A 248 3.22 -6.26 -8.76
C ALA A 248 4.54 -7.05 -8.82
N SER A 249 5.12 -7.40 -7.67
CA SER A 249 6.39 -8.13 -7.65
C SER A 249 6.26 -9.57 -8.08
N LEU A 250 5.29 -10.27 -7.48
CA LEU A 250 5.00 -11.66 -7.76
C LEU A 250 4.47 -11.83 -9.18
N THR A 251 3.59 -10.95 -9.67
CA THR A 251 3.10 -11.00 -11.07
C THR A 251 4.24 -10.99 -12.08
N MET A 252 5.23 -10.12 -11.89
CA MET A 252 6.37 -10.03 -12.82
C MET A 252 7.34 -11.21 -12.75
N ALA A 253 7.27 -12.02 -11.69
CA ALA A 253 8.25 -13.08 -11.42
C ALA A 253 7.82 -14.46 -11.94
N GLN A 254 6.58 -14.63 -12.41
CA GLN A 254 5.98 -15.92 -12.71
C GLN A 254 4.72 -15.77 -13.59
N GLU A 255 4.29 -16.87 -14.21
CA GLU A 255 3.10 -16.96 -15.07
C GLU A 255 2.06 -17.97 -14.57
N THR A 256 2.36 -18.69 -13.47
CA THR A 256 1.65 -19.89 -13.03
C THR A 256 0.32 -19.59 -12.34
N LEU A 257 0.32 -18.62 -11.42
CA LEU A 257 -0.82 -18.30 -10.57
C LEU A 257 -1.27 -16.85 -10.78
N PRO A 258 -2.58 -16.58 -10.91
CA PRO A 258 -3.10 -15.23 -10.72
C PRO A 258 -2.65 -14.64 -9.39
N VAL A 259 -2.20 -13.40 -9.43
CA VAL A 259 -1.83 -12.62 -8.24
C VAL A 259 -2.89 -11.55 -8.02
N VAL A 260 -3.35 -11.47 -6.77
CA VAL A 260 -4.45 -10.61 -6.36
C VAL A 260 -4.04 -9.85 -5.09
N HIS A 261 -4.24 -8.55 -5.06
CA HIS A 261 -4.29 -7.79 -3.82
C HIS A 261 -5.66 -7.97 -3.17
N TYR A 262 -5.74 -8.21 -1.86
CA TYR A 262 -7.02 -8.56 -1.21
C TYR A 262 -8.16 -7.54 -1.44
N LEU A 263 -7.83 -6.26 -1.64
CA LEU A 263 -8.82 -5.23 -1.98
C LEU A 263 -9.47 -5.42 -3.36
N GLU A 264 -8.82 -6.11 -4.31
CA GLU A 264 -9.44 -6.46 -5.60
C GLU A 264 -10.61 -7.43 -5.40
N PHE A 265 -10.56 -8.30 -4.38
CA PHE A 265 -11.69 -9.12 -4.00
C PHE A 265 -12.73 -8.32 -3.24
N LEU A 266 -12.32 -7.57 -2.20
CA LEU A 266 -13.25 -6.83 -1.35
C LEU A 266 -14.04 -5.75 -2.12
N CYS A 267 -13.39 -5.09 -3.08
CA CYS A 267 -13.99 -4.00 -3.86
C CYS A 267 -14.42 -4.44 -5.27
N GLU A 268 -14.29 -5.74 -5.60
CA GLU A 268 -14.55 -6.27 -6.95
C GLU A 268 -13.87 -5.45 -8.07
N TYR A 269 -12.60 -5.10 -7.82
CA TYR A 269 -11.81 -4.22 -8.67
C TYR A 269 -10.62 -5.00 -9.26
N PRO A 270 -10.84 -5.83 -10.30
CA PRO A 270 -9.77 -6.64 -10.88
C PRO A 270 -8.73 -5.74 -11.55
N MET A 271 -7.49 -5.81 -11.07
CA MET A 271 -6.36 -5.05 -11.59
C MET A 271 -5.54 -5.88 -12.57
N ASP A 272 -5.20 -5.30 -13.72
CA ASP A 272 -4.19 -5.88 -14.61
C ASP A 272 -2.79 -5.47 -14.12
N TRP A 273 -2.21 -6.31 -13.26
CA TRP A 273 -0.87 -6.07 -12.71
C TRP A 273 0.22 -6.04 -13.76
N ARG A 274 0.07 -6.68 -14.93
CA ARG A 274 1.07 -6.63 -16.00
C ARG A 274 1.09 -5.27 -16.68
N ALA A 275 -0.08 -4.69 -16.89
CA ALA A 275 -0.21 -3.32 -17.38
C ALA A 275 0.18 -2.27 -16.32
N LEU A 276 -0.11 -2.54 -15.05
CA LEU A 276 0.08 -1.57 -13.96
C LEU A 276 1.46 -1.58 -13.31
N ALA A 277 2.22 -2.68 -13.34
CA ALA A 277 3.51 -2.82 -12.65
C ALA A 277 4.65 -2.02 -13.32
N ARG A 278 4.51 -0.70 -13.32
CA ARG A 278 5.49 0.28 -13.78
C ARG A 278 6.28 0.89 -12.61
N PRO A 279 7.45 1.50 -12.85
CA PRO A 279 8.12 2.31 -11.82
C PRO A 279 7.16 3.37 -11.26
N MET A 280 7.09 3.49 -9.93
CA MET A 280 6.23 4.47 -9.28
C MET A 280 6.71 5.90 -9.58
N ALA A 281 5.80 6.73 -10.10
CA ALA A 281 6.02 8.12 -10.46
C ALA A 281 5.75 9.10 -9.29
N LEU A 282 4.80 8.75 -8.41
CA LEU A 282 4.34 9.64 -7.34
C LEU A 282 4.89 9.23 -5.98
N ARG A 283 5.61 10.15 -5.32
CA ARG A 283 6.08 10.02 -3.94
C ARG A 283 6.05 11.40 -3.28
N PHE A 284 5.12 11.59 -2.36
CA PHE A 284 4.95 12.88 -1.67
C PHE A 284 5.78 12.89 -0.39
N LEU A 285 6.89 13.62 -0.36
CA LEU A 285 7.68 13.80 0.86
C LEU A 285 7.47 15.21 1.42
N LEU A 286 7.67 15.36 2.72
CA LEU A 286 7.73 16.66 3.40
C LEU A 286 9.12 17.32 3.24
N GLU A 287 9.99 16.75 2.43
CA GLU A 287 11.32 17.28 2.10
C GLU A 287 11.78 16.91 0.68
N GLY A 288 12.44 17.86 0.01
CA GLY A 288 13.42 17.59 -1.04
C GLY A 288 13.26 18.44 -2.29
N ARG A 289 14.35 18.98 -2.84
CA ARG A 289 14.34 19.68 -4.14
C ARG A 289 13.61 18.85 -5.20
N ALA A 290 12.76 19.50 -6.02
CA ALA A 290 12.24 18.95 -7.26
C ALA A 290 13.37 18.21 -8.00
N ALA A 291 13.13 16.95 -8.37
CA ALA A 291 14.06 16.24 -9.24
C ALA A 291 14.22 17.07 -10.53
N PRO A 292 15.45 17.32 -11.01
CA PRO A 292 15.60 17.91 -12.34
C PRO A 292 14.89 17.01 -13.34
N GLU A 293 14.08 17.60 -14.21
CA GLU A 293 13.56 16.90 -15.38
C GLU A 293 14.75 16.31 -16.14
N GLY A 294 14.81 14.98 -16.30
CA GLY A 294 15.70 14.38 -17.28
C GLY A 294 16.58 13.20 -16.88
N GLU A 295 16.63 12.73 -15.64
CA GLU A 295 17.42 11.51 -15.32
C GLU A 295 16.58 10.44 -14.61
N GLY A 296 16.09 9.46 -15.38
CA GLY A 296 15.74 8.13 -14.84
C GLY A 296 14.50 8.03 -13.92
N GLY A 297 13.47 8.86 -14.12
CA GLY A 297 12.06 8.49 -13.89
C GLY A 297 11.64 8.04 -12.47
N ARG A 298 12.20 8.61 -11.40
CA ARG A 298 11.79 8.35 -10.00
C ARG A 298 11.73 9.65 -9.16
N GLY A 299 11.08 10.68 -9.67
CA GLY A 299 10.96 11.97 -8.97
C GLY A 299 10.18 11.89 -7.66
N PHE A 300 10.55 12.70 -6.68
CA PHE A 300 9.71 13.01 -5.52
C PHE A 300 8.92 14.29 -5.81
N ILE A 301 7.64 14.32 -5.43
CA ILE A 301 6.83 15.54 -5.45
C ILE A 301 6.99 16.18 -4.08
N ASP A 302 7.63 17.35 -4.04
CA ASP A 302 7.83 18.13 -2.84
C ASP A 302 6.64 19.05 -2.61
N LEU A 303 5.74 18.61 -1.73
CA LEU A 303 4.56 19.38 -1.35
C LEU A 303 4.91 20.68 -0.61
N ALA A 304 6.16 20.89 -0.17
CA ALA A 304 6.58 22.14 0.47
C ALA A 304 6.84 23.27 -0.53
N ARG A 305 7.22 22.97 -1.79
CA ARG A 305 7.58 23.98 -2.81
C ARG A 305 6.43 24.37 -3.75
N ASP A 306 5.51 23.45 -4.05
CA ASP A 306 4.41 23.72 -4.99
C ASP A 306 3.37 24.74 -4.47
N ALA A 307 3.41 25.07 -3.18
CA ALA A 307 2.64 26.17 -2.60
C ALA A 307 3.15 27.57 -2.97
N GLU A 308 4.38 27.69 -3.51
CA GLU A 308 4.97 28.98 -3.92
C GLU A 308 4.84 29.26 -5.42
N ALA A 309 4.64 28.23 -6.25
CA ALA A 309 4.48 28.37 -7.70
C ALA A 309 3.04 28.69 -8.16
N GLY A 310 2.08 28.61 -7.25
CA GLY A 310 0.66 28.94 -7.47
C GLY A 310 0.25 30.36 -7.02
N ARG A 311 1.19 31.30 -6.89
CA ARG A 311 0.91 32.73 -6.70
C ARG A 311 1.11 33.51 -7.99
#